data_AF-A0A438XJN9-F1
#
_entry.id   AF-A0A438XJN9-F1
#
_cell.length_a   1.000
_cell.length_b   1.000
_cell.length_c   1.000
_cell.angle_alpha   90.00
_cell.angle_beta   90.00
_cell.angle_gamma   90.00
#
_symmetry.space_group_name_H-M   'P 1'
#
loop_
_entity.id
_entity.type
_entity.pdbx_description
1 polymer ?
#
loop_
_entity_poly.entity_id
_entity_poly.type
_entity_poly.pdbx_seq_one_letter_code
_entity_poly.pdbx_strand_id
1 'polypeptide(L)' 'YAVYRFEANSKTPLRFGNITKNQFVDKDMKVGVAYRYQVVSVDKDGLESHPSKEVRLFLER' A
#
# COMPACT_ATOMS: atom_id res chain seq x y z
N TYR A 1 -1.97 -9.11 -6.59
CA TYR A 1 -1.16 -8.27 -5.69
C TYR A 1 -1.99 -7.82 -4.50
N ALA A 2 -1.32 -7.47 -3.41
CA ALA A 2 -1.90 -6.69 -2.32
C ALA A 2 -1.02 -5.47 -2.03
N VAL A 3 -1.66 -4.38 -1.61
CA VAL A 3 -1.00 -3.13 -1.23
C VAL A 3 -1.27 -2.88 0.24
N TYR A 4 -0.21 -2.58 0.98
CA TYR A 4 -0.26 -2.18 2.38
C TYR A 4 -0.03 -0.67 2.47
N ARG A 5 -0.96 0.04 3.11
CA ARG A 5 -0.86 1.47 3.37
C ARG A 5 -0.71 1.72 4.86
N PHE A 6 0.35 2.40 5.25
CA PHE A 6 0.57 2.88 6.61
C PHE A 6 0.32 4.39 6.63
N GLU A 7 -0.47 4.84 7.61
CA GLU A 7 -0.69 6.26 7.87
C GLU A 7 0.38 6.76 8.83
N ALA A 8 1.12 7.80 8.44
CA ALA A 8 2.23 8.39 9.18
C ALA A 8 3.18 7.31 9.75
N ASN A 9 3.33 7.29 11.08
CA ASN A 9 4.19 6.36 11.81
C ASN A 9 3.45 5.10 12.32
N SER A 10 2.22 4.85 11.84
CA SER A 10 1.45 3.67 12.24
C SER A 10 2.22 2.39 11.90
N LYS A 11 2.18 1.42 12.83
CA LYS A 11 2.70 0.06 12.60
C LYS A 11 1.65 -0.87 12.00
N THR A 12 0.38 -0.49 12.06
CA THR A 12 -0.75 -1.24 11.53
C THR A 12 -1.14 -0.68 10.16
N PRO A 13 -0.95 -1.44 9.06
CA PRO A 13 -1.37 -1.01 7.75
C PRO A 13 -2.84 -1.35 7.46
N LEU A 14 -3.42 -0.59 6.54
CA LEU A 14 -4.60 -1.01 5.79
C LEU A 14 -4.16 -1.86 4.60
N ARG A 15 -4.81 -3.02 4.41
CA ARG A 15 -4.50 -3.95 3.32
C ARG A 15 -5.57 -3.84 2.23
N PHE A 16 -5.11 -3.57 1.01
CA PHE A 16 -5.92 -3.59 -0.21
C PHE A 16 -5.56 -4.83 -1.02
N GLY A 17 -6.49 -5.79 -1.13
CA GLY A 17 -6.31 -7.03 -1.86
C GLY A 17 -6.91 -7.01 -3.27
N ASN A 18 -6.89 -8.16 -3.94
CA ASN A 18 -7.53 -8.40 -5.25
C ASN A 18 -7.09 -7.46 -6.37
N ILE A 19 -5.87 -6.92 -6.28
CA ILE A 19 -5.30 -6.06 -7.32
C ILE A 19 -4.71 -6.95 -8.42
N THR A 20 -5.38 -6.97 -9.57
CA THR A 20 -4.99 -7.77 -10.74
C THR A 20 -4.19 -6.97 -11.77
N LYS A 21 -4.27 -5.64 -11.71
CA LYS A 21 -3.48 -4.73 -12.55
C LYS A 21 -2.17 -4.36 -11.88
N ASN A 22 -1.21 -3.91 -12.66
CA ASN A 22 0.05 -3.32 -12.18
C ASN A 22 -0.11 -1.85 -11.72
N GLN A 23 -1.31 -1.46 -11.30
CA GLN A 23 -1.64 -0.11 -10.85
C GLN A 23 -2.56 -0.15 -9.63
N PHE A 24 -2.29 0.74 -8.69
CA PHE A 24 -3.13 1.02 -7.53
C PHE A 24 -3.25 2.54 -7.37
N VAL A 25 -4.45 3.03 -7.10
CA VAL A 25 -4.73 4.46 -6.87
C VAL A 25 -5.43 4.59 -5.53
N ASP A 26 -4.76 5.23 -4.57
CA ASP A 26 -5.36 5.57 -3.29
C ASP A 26 -6.18 6.86 -3.40
N LYS A 27 -7.51 6.72 -3.41
CA LYS A 27 -8.44 7.84 -3.53
C LYS A 27 -8.76 8.51 -2.19
N ASP A 28 -8.32 7.90 -1.09
CA ASP A 28 -8.63 8.33 0.28
C ASP A 28 -7.44 9.05 0.93
N MET A 29 -6.40 9.39 0.15
CA MET A 29 -5.28 10.18 0.63
C MET A 29 -5.74 11.58 1.05
N LYS A 30 -5.32 11.99 2.25
CA LYS A 30 -5.58 13.32 2.78
C LYS A 30 -4.37 14.22 2.60
N VAL A 31 -4.62 15.45 2.19
CA VAL A 31 -3.62 16.52 2.12
C VAL A 31 -2.97 16.72 3.49
N GLY A 32 -1.64 16.85 3.52
CA GLY A 32 -0.89 17.04 4.76
C GLY A 32 -0.69 15.75 5.59
N VAL A 33 -1.07 14.58 5.06
CA VAL A 33 -0.78 13.28 5.70
C VAL A 33 0.27 12.53 4.89
N ALA A 34 1.31 12.07 5.57
CA ALA A 34 2.31 11.20 4.99
C ALA A 34 1.83 9.75 5.03
N TYR A 35 1.93 9.05 3.89
CA TYR A 35 1.59 7.65 3.76
C TYR A 35 2.81 6.84 3.31
N ARG A 36 2.90 5.62 3.79
CA ARG A 36 3.92 4.65 3.36
C ARG A 36 3.23 3.47 2.72
N TYR A 37 3.74 3.03 1.57
CA TYR A 37 3.17 1.95 0.77
C TYR A 37 4.17 0.84 0.57
N GLN A 38 3.68 -0.39 0.66
CA GLN A 38 4.39 -1.61 0.31
C GLN A 38 3.49 -2.49 -0.54
N VAL A 39 4.08 -3.20 -1.51
CA VAL A 39 3.37 -4.10 -2.41
C VAL A 39 3.87 -5.51 -2.19
N VAL A 40 2.96 -6.48 -2.19
CA VAL A 40 3.27 -7.92 -2.23
C VAL A 40 2.58 -8.57 -3.42
N SER A 41 3.21 -9.59 -4.01
CA SER A 41 2.50 -10.53 -4.88
C SER A 41 1.74 -11.54 -4.02
N VAL A 42 0.56 -11.95 -4.50
CA VAL A 42 -0.27 -12.97 -3.85
C VAL A 42 -0.48 -14.07 -4.89
N ASP A 43 -0.16 -15.31 -4.53
CA ASP A 43 -0.36 -16.45 -5.43
C ASP A 43 -1.80 -16.99 -5.40
N LYS A 44 -2.05 -18.08 -6.13
CA LYS A 44 -3.38 -18.72 -6.23
C LYS A 44 -3.87 -19.33 -4.92
N ASP A 45 -2.96 -19.66 -4.01
CA ASP A 45 -3.23 -20.28 -2.71
C ASP A 45 -3.34 -19.20 -1.61
N GLY A 46 -3.16 -17.92 -1.96
CA GLY A 46 -3.25 -16.78 -1.07
C GLY A 46 -1.95 -16.45 -0.33
N LEU A 47 -0.83 -17.08 -0.68
CA LEU A 47 0.47 -16.80 -0.06
C LEU A 47 1.06 -15.50 -0.59
N GLU A 48 1.63 -14.71 0.33
CA GLU A 48 2.22 -13.42 0.02
C GLU A 48 3.75 -13.52 -0.09
N SER A 49 4.32 -12.76 -1.02
CA SER A 49 5.78 -12.60 -1.12
C SER A 49 6.33 -11.70 -0.01
N HIS A 50 7.66 -11.57 0.04
CA HIS A 50 8.27 -10.45 0.73
C HIS A 50 7.75 -9.11 0.20
N PRO A 51 7.59 -8.10 1.07
CA PRO A 51 7.17 -6.77 0.66
C PRO A 51 8.22 -6.09 -0.23
N SER A 52 7.73 -5.26 -1.14
CA SER A 52 8.57 -4.37 -1.93
C SER A 52 9.31 -3.36 -1.05
N LYS A 53 10.24 -2.61 -1.66
CA LYS A 53 10.77 -1.39 -1.05
C LYS A 53 9.60 -0.47 -0.67
N GLU A 54 9.72 0.15 0.50
CA GLU A 54 8.76 1.13 0.99
C GLU A 54 8.81 2.39 0.11
N VAL A 55 7.62 2.86 -0.29
CA VAL A 55 7.46 4.15 -0.97
C VAL A 55 6.74 5.10 -0.03
N ARG A 56 7.28 6.31 0.15
CA ARG A 56 6.64 7.36 0.95
C ARG A 56 6.01 8.39 0.04
N LEU A 57 4.76 8.73 0.30
CA LEU A 57 4.03 9.76 -0.42
C LEU A 57 3.47 10.77 0.58
N PHE A 58 3.59 12.03 0.22
CA PHE A 58 3.05 13.15 0.98
C PHE A 58 2.36 14.06 -0.02
N LEU A 59 1.08 14.34 0.22
CA LEU A 59 0.31 15.22 -0.65
C LEU A 59 0.40 16.66 -0.11
N GLU A 60 1.10 17.50 -0.84
CA GLU A 60 1.23 18.94 -0.58
C GLU A 60 0.06 19.71 -1.21
N ARG A 61 -0.21 20.91 -0.69
CA ARG A 61 -1.23 21.83 -1.22
C ARG A 61 -0.74 22.59 -2.44
#